data_AF-A0A919HR48-F1
#
_entry.id   AF-A0A919HR48-F1
#
_cell.length_a   1.000
_cell.length_b   1.000
_cell.length_c   1.000
_cell.angle_alpha   90.00
_cell.angle_beta   90.00
_cell.angle_gamma   90.00
#
_symmetry.space_group_name_H-M   'P 1'
#
loop_
_entity.id
_entity.type
_entity.pdbx_description
1 polymer ?
#
loop_
_entity_poly.entity_id
_entity_poly.type
_entity_poly.pdbx_seq_one_letter_code
_entity_poly.pdbx_strand_id
1 'polypeptide(L)' 'MQRVAPDVIRLDSMSLFDTGKWVLKPGSTKRLVSSLMDIKARPGWLIVVAGHTDSVGEEKPTSYCR' A
#
# COMPACT_ATOMS: atom_id res chain seq x y z
N MET A 1 25.90 -14.68 -2.39
CA MET A 1 25.36 -13.61 -3.26
C MET A 1 24.35 -12.82 -2.45
N GLN A 2 24.71 -11.66 -1.93
CA GLN A 2 23.76 -10.82 -1.19
C GLN A 2 22.93 -10.05 -2.22
N ARG A 3 21.64 -10.39 -2.34
CA ARG A 3 20.72 -9.63 -3.18
C ARG A 3 20.50 -8.27 -2.50
N VAL A 4 20.70 -7.19 -3.24
CA VAL A 4 20.29 -5.86 -2.79
C VAL A 4 18.78 -5.91 -2.59
N ALA A 5 18.33 -5.66 -1.36
CA ALA A 5 16.91 -5.61 -1.06
C ALA A 5 16.28 -4.41 -1.81
N PRO A 6 15.07 -4.55 -2.35
CA PRO A 6 14.37 -3.41 -2.94
C PRO A 6 14.13 -2.36 -1.86
N ASP A 7 14.05 -1.10 -2.30
CA ASP A 7 13.60 -0.04 -1.42
C ASP A 7 12.10 -0.20 -1.18
N VAL A 8 11.69 -0.13 0.09
CA VAL A 8 10.31 -0.44 0.50
C VAL A 8 9.72 0.72 1.26
N ILE A 9 8.72 1.36 0.65
CA ILE A 9 7.86 2.33 1.33
C ILE A 9 6.73 1.55 2.02
N ARG A 10 6.59 1.74 3.33
CA ARG A 10 5.48 1.16 4.10
C ARG A 10 4.39 2.20 4.29
N LEU A 11 3.18 1.84 3.88
CA LEU A 11 1.97 2.59 4.16
C LEU A 11 1.20 1.88 5.27
N ASP A 12 0.86 2.61 6.32
CA ASP A 12 0.04 2.07 7.40
C ASP A 12 -1.43 1.92 6.93
N SER A 13 -1.98 0.71 7.00
CA SER A 13 -3.34 0.42 6.52
C SER A 13 -4.40 1.12 7.36
N MET A 14 -4.26 1.18 8.69
CA MET A 14 -5.25 1.81 9.58
C MET A 14 -5.35 3.33 9.35
N SER A 15 -4.24 3.91 8.92
CA SER A 15 -4.10 5.29 8.48
C SER A 15 -4.76 5.62 7.14
N LEU A 16 -5.01 4.61 6.30
CA LEU A 16 -5.59 4.75 4.97
C LEU A 16 -7.04 4.29 4.90
N PHE A 17 -7.40 3.26 5.66
CA PHE A 17 -8.68 2.57 5.58
C PHE A 17 -9.28 2.39 6.97
N ASP A 18 -10.60 2.26 7.03
CA ASP A 18 -11.26 1.67 8.20
C ASP A 18 -11.10 0.14 8.14
N THR A 19 -11.14 -0.52 9.30
CA THR A 19 -11.14 -1.99 9.38
C THR A 19 -12.24 -2.59 8.52
N GLY A 20 -11.88 -3.59 7.70
CA GLY A 20 -12.81 -4.26 6.80
C GLY A 20 -13.25 -3.46 5.58
N LYS A 21 -12.68 -2.26 5.34
CA LYS A 21 -12.98 -1.43 4.16
C LYS A 21 -11.74 -1.25 3.30
N TRP A 22 -11.96 -1.02 2.01
CA TRP A 22 -10.92 -0.63 1.03
C TRP A 22 -11.08 0.82 0.54
N VAL A 23 -12.09 1.53 1.04
CA VAL A 23 -12.32 2.94 0.70
C VAL A 23 -11.37 3.81 1.49
N LEU A 24 -10.64 4.68 0.80
CA LEU A 24 -9.71 5.63 1.41
C LEU A 24 -10.44 6.58 2.36
N LYS A 25 -9.87 6.76 3.56
CA LYS A 25 -10.32 7.76 4.52
C LYS A 25 -10.14 9.17 3.96
N PRO A 26 -11.05 10.11 4.28
CA PRO A 26 -10.80 11.53 4.05
C PRO A 26 -9.45 11.95 4.66
N GLY A 27 -8.64 12.71 3.91
CA GLY A 27 -7.32 13.16 4.36
C GLY A 27 -6.16 12.18 4.12
N SER A 28 -6.42 10.93 3.70
CA SER A 28 -5.37 9.95 3.33
C SER A 28 -4.54 10.37 2.12
N THR A 29 -5.07 11.22 1.25
CA THR A 29 -4.40 11.73 0.03
C THR A 29 -3.03 12.32 0.32
N LYS A 30 -2.87 13.07 1.43
CA LYS A 30 -1.58 13.68 1.79
C LYS A 30 -0.49 12.62 1.98
N ARG A 31 -0.84 11.48 2.58
CA ARG A 31 0.09 10.37 2.78
C ARG A 31 0.47 9.71 1.46
N LEU A 32 -0.51 9.45 0.60
CA LEU A 32 -0.27 8.86 -0.72
C LEU A 32 0.62 9.76 -1.59
N VAL A 33 0.38 11.07 -1.58
CA VAL A 33 1.19 12.05 -2.32
C VAL A 33 2.63 12.08 -1.80
N SER A 34 2.83 12.07 -0.48
CA SER A 34 4.19 12.03 0.09
C SER A 34 4.96 10.80 -0.41
N SER A 35 4.33 9.63 -0.39
CA SER A 35 4.96 8.39 -0.86
C SER A 35 5.21 8.39 -2.37
N LEU A 36 4.35 9.03 -3.16
CA LEU A 36 4.57 9.19 -4.60
C LEU A 36 5.75 10.12 -4.91
N MET A 37 6.02 11.13 -4.08
CA MET A 37 7.19 12.00 -4.28
C MET A 37 8.50 11.23 -4.13
N ASP A 38 8.57 10.32 -3.16
CA ASP A 38 9.73 9.45 -2.95
C ASP A 38 9.96 8.51 -4.15
N ILE A 39 8.88 8.01 -4.76
CA ILE A 39 8.91 7.16 -5.95
C ILE A 39 9.29 7.97 -7.21
N LYS A 40 8.75 9.18 -7.37
CA LYS A 40 8.98 10.03 -8.55
C LYS A 40 10.46 10.44 -8.69
N ALA A 41 11.24 10.41 -7.62
CA ALA A 41 12.69 10.57 -7.67
C ALA A 41 13.41 9.45 -8.44
N ARG A 42 12.72 8.37 -8.85
CA ARG A 42 13.26 7.19 -9.54
C ARG A 42 12.48 6.83 -10.81
N PRO A 43 12.53 7.67 -11.86
CA PRO A 43 11.88 7.36 -13.13
C PRO A 43 12.43 6.07 -13.76
N GLY A 44 11.55 5.28 -14.39
CA GLY A 44 11.93 4.03 -15.07
C GLY A 44 11.98 2.77 -14.19
N TRP A 45 11.66 2.88 -12.90
CA TRP A 45 11.62 1.75 -11.98
C TRP A 45 10.26 1.03 -12.04
N LEU A 46 10.27 -0.30 -11.90
CA LEU A 46 9.05 -1.08 -11.68
C LEU A 46 8.56 -0.86 -10.24
N ILE A 47 7.33 -0.38 -10.09
CA ILE A 47 6.68 -0.20 -8.80
C ILE A 47 5.77 -1.41 -8.55
N VAL A 48 6.01 -2.13 -7.46
CA VAL A 48 5.16 -3.23 -7.01
C VAL A 48 4.38 -2.78 -5.77
N VAL A 49 3.06 -2.88 -5.82
CA VAL A 49 2.17 -2.56 -4.69
C VAL A 49 1.56 -3.85 -4.15
N ALA A 50 1.76 -4.13 -2.86
CA ALA A 50 1.25 -5.32 -2.19
C ALA A 50 0.42 -4.93 -0.95
N GLY A 51 -0.81 -5.41 -0.87
CA GLY A 51 -1.68 -5.25 0.29
C GLY A 51 -1.48 -6.37 1.31
N HIS A 52 -1.60 -6.04 2.60
CA HIS A 52 -1.56 -7.01 3.70
C HIS A 52 -2.79 -6.80 4.59
N THR A 53 -3.42 -7.88 5.01
CA THR A 53 -4.45 -7.90 6.05
C THR A 53 -3.87 -8.50 7.33
N ASP A 54 -4.53 -8.26 8.46
CA ASP A 54 -4.21 -9.00 9.69
C ASP A 54 -4.81 -10.42 9.63
N SER A 55 -4.69 -11.17 10.73
CA SER A 55 -5.17 -12.54 10.85
C SER A 55 -6.65 -12.65 11.23
N VAL A 56 -7.42 -11.55 11.21
CA VAL A 56 -8.83 -11.53 11.64
C VAL A 56 -9.75 -11.51 10.43
N GLY A 57 -10.67 -12.49 10.36
CA GLY A 57 -11.71 -12.57 9.34
C GLY A 57 -11.77 -13.94 8.66
N GLU A 58 -12.75 -14.11 7.78
CA GLU A 58 -12.90 -15.30 6.93
C GLU A 58 -12.05 -15.15 5.66
N GLU A 59 -11.46 -16.24 5.17
CA GLU A 59 -10.76 -16.28 3.87
C GLU A 59 -11.79 -16.23 2.73
N LYS A 60 -12.44 -15.07 2.57
CA LYS A 60 -13.23 -14.77 1.38
C LYS A 60 -12.29 -14.23 0.31
N PRO A 61 -12.31 -14.78 -0.91
CA PRO A 61 -11.59 -14.14 -2.00
C PRO A 61 -12.10 -12.70 -2.10
N THR A 62 -11.16 -11.75 -2.01
CA THR A 62 -11.43 -10.34 -2.29
C THR A 62 -11.86 -10.26 -3.75
N SER A 63 -13.16 -10.40 -4.00
CA SER A 63 -13.75 -10.18 -5.32
C SER A 63 -13.23 -8.85 -5.79
N TYR A 64 -12.42 -8.86 -6.86
CA TYR A 64 -11.68 -7.75 -7.46
C TYR A 64 -12.10 -6.38 -6.91
N CYS A 65 -11.16 -5.69 -6.24
CA CYS A 65 -11.30 -4.28 -5.88
C CYS A 65 -11.83 -3.53 -7.11
N ARG A 66 -13.12 -3.20 -7.11
CA ARG A 66 -13.76 -2.50 -8.22
C ARG A 66 -13.53 -1.00 -8.06
#